data_AF-A0A396PYW4-F1
#
_entry.id   AF-A0A396PYW4-F1
#
_cell.length_a   1.000
_cell.length_b   1.000
_cell.length_c   1.000
_cell.angle_alpha   90.00
_cell.angle_beta   90.00
_cell.angle_gamma   90.00
#
_symmetry.space_group_name_H-M   'P 1'
#
loop_
_entity.id
_entity.type
_entity.pdbx_description
1 polymer ?
#
loop_
_entity_poly.entity_id
_entity_poly.type
_entity_poly.pdbx_seq_one_letter_code
_entity_poly.pdbx_strand_id
1 'polypeptide(L)'
;MKKMKSKKAFTLAELLVVVAIIGILVAISIPVFTSQRSKAIVATNRANIRAARAAVSAEIYDGKASDAWGKSVYLVYDIKTAQLTDFPNYGGNPDAGNGPNTMGVKYREEAAKPAVCDKIIVYVDLTQREAENMIQTAPYYTDDGKLGEVQGKNPFGPGAGNYWNSKN
;
A
#
# COMPACT_ATOMS: atom_id res chain seq x y z
N MET A 1 3.99 -60.49 39.93
CA MET A 1 3.59 -60.54 38.50
C MET A 1 3.50 -59.13 37.94
N LYS A 2 4.32 -58.78 36.94
CA LYS A 2 4.38 -57.45 36.33
C LYS A 2 3.56 -57.47 35.03
N LYS A 3 2.38 -56.84 35.01
CA LYS A 3 1.55 -56.72 33.80
C LYS A 3 2.31 -55.87 32.76
N MET A 4 2.75 -56.49 31.66
CA MET A 4 3.25 -55.78 30.49
C MET A 4 2.08 -55.03 29.85
N LYS A 5 2.06 -53.69 29.97
CA LYS A 5 1.12 -52.84 29.25
C LYS A 5 1.47 -52.91 27.76
N SER A 6 0.57 -53.43 26.94
CA SER A 6 0.70 -53.37 25.48
C SER A 6 0.71 -51.91 25.04
N LYS A 7 1.85 -51.45 24.53
CA LYS A 7 1.93 -50.15 23.85
C LYS A 7 1.28 -50.33 22.48
N LYS A 8 0.11 -49.72 22.24
CA LYS A 8 -0.46 -49.62 20.90
C LYS A 8 0.49 -48.78 20.05
N ALA A 9 1.19 -49.42 19.12
CA ALA A 9 1.97 -48.73 18.10
C ALA A 9 1.01 -48.27 16.99
N PHE A 10 1.17 -47.02 16.53
CA PHE A 10 0.39 -46.45 15.44
C PHE A 10 0.69 -47.23 14.14
N THR A 11 -0.35 -47.61 13.39
CA THR A 11 -0.15 -48.33 12.12
C THR A 11 0.25 -47.36 11.01
N LEU A 12 1.05 -47.82 10.04
CA LEU A 12 1.38 -47.01 8.86
C LEU A 12 0.13 -46.62 8.07
N ALA A 13 -0.88 -47.49 8.04
CA ALA A 13 -2.15 -47.24 7.38
C ALA A 13 -2.93 -46.07 8.03
N GLU A 14 -2.98 -46.01 9.36
CA GLU A 14 -3.60 -44.89 10.08
C GLU A 14 -2.93 -43.56 9.74
N LEU A 15 -1.59 -43.55 9.67
CA LEU A 15 -0.85 -42.34 9.31
C LEU A 15 -1.11 -41.92 7.85
N LEU A 16 -1.17 -42.88 6.92
CA LEU A 16 -1.37 -42.60 5.49
C LEU A 16 -2.73 -41.95 5.21
N VAL A 17 -3.80 -42.45 5.83
CA VAL A 17 -5.15 -41.87 5.67
C VAL A 17 -5.18 -40.43 6.22
N VAL A 18 -4.49 -40.18 7.34
CA VAL A 18 -4.42 -38.82 7.93
C VAL A 18 -3.71 -37.85 7.00
N VAL A 19 -2.55 -38.22 6.44
CA VAL A 19 -1.82 -37.35 5.50
C VAL A 19 -2.63 -37.11 4.23
N ALA A 20 -3.36 -38.12 3.73
CA ALA A 20 -4.24 -37.97 2.58
C ALA A 20 -5.37 -36.93 2.84
N ILE A 21 -6.03 -36.99 4.00
CA ILE A 21 -7.07 -36.03 4.36
C ILE A 21 -6.49 -34.61 4.53
N ILE A 22 -5.35 -34.47 5.21
CA ILE A 22 -4.67 -33.18 5.37
C ILE A 22 -4.29 -32.61 4.00
N GLY A 23 -3.82 -33.43 3.06
CA GLY A 23 -3.49 -33.01 1.70
C GLY A 23 -4.68 -32.37 0.97
N ILE A 24 -5.87 -32.96 1.08
CA ILE A 24 -7.11 -32.41 0.47
C ILE A 24 -7.48 -31.06 1.12
N LEU A 25 -7.42 -30.98 2.46
CA LEU A 25 -7.72 -29.74 3.18
C LEU A 25 -6.76 -28.62 2.82
N VAL A 26 -5.46 -28.92 2.72
CA VAL A 26 -4.42 -27.95 2.37
C VAL A 26 -4.59 -27.45 0.94
N ALA A 27 -4.94 -28.33 -0.01
CA ALA A 27 -5.15 -27.96 -1.41
C ALA A 27 -6.24 -26.89 -1.59
N ILE A 28 -7.32 -26.94 -0.80
CA ILE A 28 -8.38 -25.91 -0.82
C ILE A 28 -7.99 -24.70 0.03
N SER A 29 -7.34 -24.91 1.16
CA SER A 29 -7.05 -23.84 2.14
C SER A 29 -6.02 -22.83 1.64
N ILE A 30 -4.97 -23.27 0.94
CA ILE A 30 -3.91 -22.38 0.44
C ILE A 30 -4.42 -21.27 -0.50
N PRO A 31 -5.17 -21.56 -1.57
CA PRO A 31 -5.63 -20.51 -2.48
C PRO A 31 -6.63 -19.56 -1.81
N VAL A 32 -7.52 -20.08 -0.95
CA VAL A 32 -8.47 -19.28 -0.19
C VAL A 32 -7.73 -18.35 0.76
N PHE A 33 -6.81 -18.87 1.56
CA PHE A 33 -6.01 -18.08 2.49
C PHE A 33 -5.18 -17.00 1.78
N THR A 34 -4.56 -17.35 0.65
CA THR A 34 -3.77 -16.41 -0.15
C THR A 34 -4.63 -15.25 -0.70
N SER A 35 -5.83 -15.55 -1.20
CA SER A 35 -6.78 -14.54 -1.66
C SER A 35 -7.23 -13.61 -0.52
N GLN A 36 -7.59 -14.19 0.64
CA GLN A 36 -8.01 -13.41 1.81
C GLN A 36 -6.88 -12.54 2.36
N ARG A 37 -5.65 -13.06 2.40
CA ARG A 37 -4.46 -12.29 2.79
C ARG A 37 -4.25 -11.08 1.86
N SER A 38 -4.37 -11.27 0.54
CA SER A 38 -4.24 -10.18 -0.43
C SER A 38 -5.29 -9.09 -0.19
N LYS A 39 -6.55 -9.47 0.02
CA LYS A 39 -7.64 -8.52 0.35
C LYS A 39 -7.40 -7.77 1.65
N ALA A 40 -6.91 -8.46 2.68
CA ALA A 40 -6.58 -7.85 3.97
C ALA A 40 -5.47 -6.80 3.81
N ILE A 41 -4.44 -7.09 3.02
CA ILE A 41 -3.35 -6.14 2.74
C ILE A 41 -3.87 -4.89 2.03
N VAL A 42 -4.71 -5.06 1.00
CA VAL A 42 -5.33 -3.92 0.30
C VAL A 42 -6.18 -3.09 1.27
N ALA A 43 -6.97 -3.72 2.14
CA ALA A 43 -7.77 -3.02 3.14
C ALA A 43 -6.90 -2.22 4.14
N THR A 44 -5.78 -2.80 4.59
CA THR A 44 -4.81 -2.12 5.45
C THR A 44 -4.19 -0.91 4.74
N ASN A 45 -3.72 -1.07 3.50
CA ASN A 45 -3.14 0.04 2.75
C ASN A 45 -4.16 1.16 2.52
N ARG A 46 -5.43 0.83 2.23
CA ARG A 46 -6.52 1.82 2.15
C ARG A 46 -6.72 2.56 3.47
N ALA A 47 -6.67 1.87 4.60
CA ALA A 47 -6.76 2.51 5.91
C ALA A 47 -5.58 3.47 6.16
N ASN A 48 -4.36 3.04 5.83
CA ASN A 48 -3.16 3.86 5.95
C ASN A 48 -3.20 5.10 5.05
N ILE A 49 -3.71 4.98 3.81
CA ILE A 49 -3.92 6.12 2.90
C ILE A 49 -4.91 7.13 3.49
N ARG A 50 -6.01 6.65 4.11
CA ARG A 50 -6.95 7.55 4.80
C ARG A 50 -6.30 8.25 5.99
N ALA A 51 -5.46 7.54 6.75
CA ALA A 51 -4.71 8.13 7.86
C ALA A 51 -3.73 9.22 7.36
N ALA A 52 -2.98 8.93 6.28
CA ALA A 52 -2.07 9.89 5.65
C ALA A 52 -2.82 11.15 5.18
N ARG A 53 -3.96 10.99 4.51
CA ARG A 53 -4.82 12.11 4.08
C ARG A 53 -5.30 12.94 5.27
N ALA A 54 -5.78 12.30 6.33
CA ALA A 54 -6.24 12.98 7.53
C ALA A 54 -5.13 13.76 8.24
N ALA A 55 -3.92 13.17 8.35
CA ALA A 55 -2.76 13.82 8.92
C ALA A 55 -2.39 15.09 8.14
N VAL A 56 -2.41 15.00 6.80
CA VAL A 56 -2.10 16.16 5.94
C VAL A 56 -3.19 17.22 6.03
N SER A 57 -4.46 16.84 6.03
CA SER A 57 -5.56 17.79 6.24
C SER A 57 -5.43 18.53 7.57
N ALA A 58 -5.10 17.81 8.65
CA ALA A 58 -4.90 18.42 9.97
C ALA A 58 -3.75 19.45 9.94
N GLU A 59 -2.62 19.11 9.33
CA GLU A 59 -1.46 20.02 9.21
C GLU A 59 -1.76 21.27 8.37
N ILE A 60 -2.57 21.12 7.31
CA ILE A 60 -3.03 22.25 6.49
C ILE A 60 -3.90 23.21 7.32
N TYR A 61 -4.82 22.68 8.13
CA TYR A 61 -5.72 23.49 8.97
C TYR A 61 -5.02 24.11 10.19
N ASP A 62 -4.02 23.43 10.77
CA ASP A 62 -3.25 23.90 11.94
C ASP A 62 -2.28 25.05 11.60
N GLY A 63 -2.26 25.50 10.34
CA GLY A 63 -1.57 26.73 9.94
C GLY A 63 -0.05 26.62 9.81
N LYS A 64 0.55 25.44 9.99
CA LYS A 64 1.97 25.23 9.62
C LYS A 64 2.18 25.22 8.10
N ALA A 65 1.10 25.05 7.33
CA ALA A 65 1.05 25.31 5.89
C ALA A 65 0.70 26.76 5.53
N SER A 66 0.56 27.69 6.49
CA SER A 66 0.16 29.07 6.19
C SER A 66 1.21 29.87 5.38
N ASP A 67 2.46 29.40 5.32
CA ASP A 67 3.50 29.91 4.41
C ASP A 67 3.49 29.22 3.02
N ALA A 68 2.59 28.27 2.82
CA ALA A 68 2.47 27.43 1.63
C ALA A 68 1.26 27.74 0.74
N TRP A 69 0.44 28.74 1.10
CA TRP A 69 -0.61 29.23 0.21
C TRP A 69 -0.02 29.68 -1.14
N GLY A 70 -0.61 29.21 -2.23
CA GLY A 70 -0.09 29.45 -3.57
C GLY A 70 1.06 28.53 -3.99
N LYS A 71 1.34 27.45 -3.23
CA LYS A 71 2.35 26.43 -3.57
C LYS A 71 1.72 25.03 -3.60
N SER A 72 2.35 24.13 -4.35
CA SER A 72 2.09 22.69 -4.23
C SER A 72 3.21 22.03 -3.44
N VAL A 73 2.86 21.08 -2.58
CA VAL A 73 3.80 20.44 -1.64
C VAL A 73 3.74 18.93 -1.80
N TYR A 74 4.91 18.29 -1.69
CA TYR A 74 5.05 16.85 -1.60
C TYR A 74 5.47 16.46 -0.19
N LEU A 75 4.73 15.55 0.42
CA LEU A 75 4.96 15.04 1.77
C LEU A 75 5.11 13.53 1.75
N VAL A 76 5.79 12.99 2.75
CA VAL A 76 5.91 11.55 3.00
C VAL A 76 5.27 11.26 4.35
N TYR A 77 4.30 10.35 4.35
CA TYR A 77 3.74 9.76 5.55
C TYR A 77 4.41 8.42 5.83
N ASP A 78 5.08 8.30 6.98
CA ASP A 78 5.65 7.03 7.44
C ASP A 78 4.60 6.28 8.27
N ILE A 79 4.29 5.05 7.85
CA ILE A 79 3.21 4.26 8.47
C ILE A 79 3.61 3.74 9.86
N LYS A 80 4.91 3.56 10.12
CA LYS A 80 5.41 3.02 11.39
C LYS A 80 5.44 4.09 12.47
N THR A 81 5.88 5.29 12.12
CA THR A 81 5.96 6.41 13.07
C THR A 81 4.70 7.27 13.10
N ALA A 82 3.82 7.12 12.09
CA ALA A 82 2.65 7.98 11.89
C ALA A 82 3.00 9.47 11.78
N GLN A 83 4.16 9.78 11.20
CA GLN A 83 4.67 11.14 11.02
C GLN A 83 4.63 11.58 9.56
N LEU A 84 4.41 12.87 9.37
CA LEU A 84 4.58 13.56 8.10
C LEU A 84 5.93 14.25 8.06
N THR A 85 6.62 14.10 6.94
CA THR A 85 7.86 14.82 6.64
C THR A 85 7.80 15.39 5.24
N ASP A 86 8.54 16.48 5.00
CA ASP A 86 8.73 16.98 3.64
C ASP A 86 9.36 15.91 2.75
N PHE A 87 8.96 15.88 1.49
CA PHE A 87 9.66 15.07 0.52
C PHE A 87 11.09 15.59 0.34
N PRO A 88 12.12 14.72 0.31
CA PRO A 88 13.51 15.17 0.16
C PRO A 88 13.70 16.07 -1.06
N ASN A 89 14.57 17.08 -0.93
CA ASN A 89 14.87 18.01 -2.02
C ASN A 89 15.33 17.23 -3.27
N TYR A 90 14.63 17.42 -4.37
CA TYR A 90 14.81 16.68 -5.63
C TYR A 90 15.38 17.57 -6.75
N GLY A 91 15.97 18.73 -6.40
CA GLY A 91 16.59 19.63 -7.37
C GLY A 91 15.59 20.37 -8.28
N GLY A 92 14.33 20.49 -7.85
CA GLY A 92 13.28 21.23 -8.56
C GLY A 92 12.59 20.48 -9.70
N ASN A 93 13.11 19.32 -10.13
CA ASN A 93 12.45 18.45 -11.11
C ASN A 93 11.70 17.28 -10.42
N PRO A 94 10.35 17.30 -10.34
CA PRO A 94 9.58 16.27 -9.63
C PRO A 94 9.70 14.87 -10.25
N ASP A 95 10.18 14.80 -11.49
CA ASP A 95 10.39 13.58 -12.28
C ASP A 95 11.85 13.08 -12.24
N ALA A 96 12.74 13.72 -11.48
CA ALA A 96 14.10 13.22 -11.26
C ALA A 96 14.07 11.77 -10.72
N GLY A 97 15.16 11.00 -10.86
CA GLY A 97 15.19 9.57 -10.50
C GLY A 97 14.78 9.24 -9.05
N ASN A 98 14.91 10.22 -8.15
CA ASN A 98 14.46 10.17 -6.75
C ASN A 98 13.38 11.23 -6.43
N GLY A 99 12.85 11.91 -7.45
CA GLY A 99 11.78 12.88 -7.31
C GLY A 99 10.44 12.22 -6.92
N PRO A 100 9.50 13.01 -6.39
CA PRO A 100 8.24 12.51 -5.84
C PRO A 100 7.38 11.76 -6.85
N ASN A 101 7.36 12.14 -8.13
CA ASN A 101 6.58 11.43 -9.14
C ASN A 101 7.19 10.05 -9.44
N THR A 102 8.51 9.98 -9.61
CA THR A 102 9.26 8.73 -9.83
C THR A 102 9.13 7.79 -8.63
N MET A 103 9.24 8.32 -7.41
CA MET A 103 9.06 7.53 -6.20
C MET A 103 7.60 7.08 -6.02
N GLY A 104 6.63 7.91 -6.44
CA GLY A 104 5.22 7.52 -6.48
C GLY A 104 4.97 6.30 -7.37
N VAL A 105 5.65 6.21 -8.52
CA VAL A 105 5.59 5.01 -9.39
C VAL A 105 6.19 3.79 -8.68
N LYS A 106 7.36 3.93 -8.04
CA LYS A 106 7.98 2.83 -7.29
C LYS A 106 7.09 2.33 -6.15
N TYR A 107 6.49 3.23 -5.37
CA TYR A 107 5.60 2.85 -4.27
C TYR A 107 4.28 2.25 -4.76
N ARG A 108 3.80 2.66 -5.94
CA ARG A 108 2.71 1.95 -6.63
C ARG A 108 3.12 0.51 -6.96
N GLU A 109 4.27 0.31 -7.58
CA GLU A 109 4.76 -1.04 -7.94
C GLU A 109 4.96 -1.92 -6.69
N GLU A 110 5.42 -1.33 -5.58
CA GLU A 110 5.49 -2.02 -4.29
C GLU A 110 4.10 -2.39 -3.77
N ALA A 111 3.10 -1.52 -3.91
CA ALA A 111 1.72 -1.77 -3.50
C ALA A 111 0.98 -2.77 -4.41
N ALA A 112 1.49 -3.01 -5.62
CA ALA A 112 1.02 -4.08 -6.51
C ALA A 112 1.50 -5.48 -6.04
N LYS A 113 2.59 -5.53 -5.25
CA LYS A 113 3.01 -6.75 -4.56
C LYS A 113 2.10 -6.97 -3.34
N PRO A 114 1.88 -8.21 -2.89
CA PRO A 114 1.05 -8.51 -1.72
C PRO A 114 1.79 -8.18 -0.41
N ALA A 115 2.07 -6.90 -0.21
CA ALA A 115 2.76 -6.32 0.93
C ALA A 115 2.06 -5.04 1.41
N VAL A 116 2.13 -4.80 2.72
CA VAL A 116 1.68 -3.54 3.31
C VAL A 116 2.71 -2.46 2.97
N CYS A 117 2.26 -1.28 2.57
CA CYS A 117 3.16 -0.16 2.29
C CYS A 117 3.87 0.26 3.58
N ASP A 118 5.15 0.65 3.49
CA ASP A 118 5.86 1.27 4.60
C ASP A 118 5.67 2.79 4.63
N LYS A 119 5.52 3.40 3.45
CA LYS A 119 5.41 4.85 3.26
C LYS A 119 4.32 5.18 2.25
N ILE A 120 3.70 6.34 2.43
CA ILE A 120 2.72 6.90 1.49
C ILE A 120 3.19 8.31 1.13
N ILE A 121 3.33 8.58 -0.16
CA ILE A 121 3.64 9.94 -0.62
C ILE A 121 2.32 10.66 -0.82
N VAL A 122 2.23 11.90 -0.34
CA VAL A 122 1.06 12.75 -0.45
C VAL A 122 1.44 14.00 -1.23
N TYR A 123 0.64 14.35 -2.24
CA TYR A 123 0.76 15.60 -2.98
C TYR A 123 -0.41 16.47 -2.58
N VAL A 124 -0.11 17.71 -2.25
CA VAL A 124 -1.10 18.71 -1.88
C VAL A 124 -0.99 19.89 -2.82
N ASP A 125 -2.09 20.23 -3.48
CA ASP A 125 -2.20 21.45 -4.25
C ASP A 125 -2.86 22.54 -3.40
N LEU A 126 -2.09 23.52 -2.94
CA LEU A 126 -2.60 24.69 -2.20
C LEU A 126 -2.67 25.94 -3.09
N THR A 127 -2.60 25.78 -4.42
CA THR A 127 -2.68 26.89 -5.38
C THR A 127 -4.13 27.31 -5.67
N GLN A 128 -5.10 26.41 -5.49
CA GLN A 128 -6.52 26.66 -5.74
C GLN A 128 -7.36 26.43 -4.49
N ARG A 129 -8.28 27.37 -4.22
CA ARG A 129 -9.03 27.46 -2.95
C ARG A 129 -10.26 26.55 -2.87
N GLU A 130 -10.66 25.89 -3.96
CA GLU A 130 -11.98 25.22 -4.08
C GLU A 130 -11.98 23.77 -4.62
N ALA A 131 -10.85 23.07 -4.70
CA ALA A 131 -10.89 21.71 -5.26
C ALA A 131 -11.13 20.63 -4.19
N GLU A 132 -12.19 19.84 -4.35
CA GLU A 132 -12.41 18.54 -3.67
C GLU A 132 -11.24 17.54 -3.87
N ASN A 133 -10.25 17.89 -4.69
CA ASN A 133 -9.09 17.08 -5.09
C ASN A 133 -7.73 17.68 -4.68
N MET A 134 -7.66 18.50 -3.62
CA MET A 134 -6.39 19.07 -3.14
C MET A 134 -5.36 18.02 -2.72
N ILE A 135 -5.78 16.81 -2.31
CA ILE A 135 -4.88 15.79 -1.73
C ILE A 135 -4.87 14.50 -2.55
N GLN A 136 -3.73 14.22 -3.17
CA GLN A 136 -3.46 12.99 -3.92
C GLN A 136 -2.46 12.11 -3.16
N THR A 137 -2.53 10.79 -3.32
CA THR A 137 -1.60 9.86 -2.67
C THR A 137 -1.01 8.86 -3.65
N ALA A 138 0.22 8.43 -3.41
CA ALA A 138 0.86 7.31 -4.08
C ALA A 138 1.33 6.29 -3.01
N PRO A 139 0.84 5.04 -3.04
CA PRO A 139 -0.23 4.52 -3.90
C PRO A 139 -1.62 5.11 -3.58
N TYR A 140 -2.59 4.83 -4.43
CA TYR A 140 -4.01 4.97 -4.13
C TYR A 140 -4.79 3.76 -4.66
N TYR A 141 -5.92 3.47 -4.04
CA TYR A 141 -6.85 2.43 -4.48
C TYR A 141 -8.18 3.06 -4.89
N THR A 142 -8.81 2.51 -5.91
CA THR A 142 -10.20 2.81 -6.27
C THR A 142 -11.15 2.28 -5.20
N ASP A 143 -12.42 2.67 -5.28
CA ASP A 143 -13.44 2.19 -4.33
C ASP A 143 -13.60 0.67 -4.37
N ASP A 144 -13.41 0.08 -5.55
CA ASP A 144 -13.39 -1.37 -5.81
C ASP A 144 -12.14 -2.09 -5.25
N GLY A 145 -11.23 -1.37 -4.59
CA GLY A 145 -10.00 -1.94 -4.03
C GLY A 145 -8.93 -2.30 -5.07
N LYS A 146 -9.07 -1.81 -6.31
CA LYS A 146 -8.02 -1.94 -7.32
C LYS A 146 -7.02 -0.82 -7.14
N LEU A 147 -5.75 -1.09 -7.42
CA LEU A 147 -4.72 -0.06 -7.40
C LEU A 147 -5.01 0.93 -8.53
N GLY A 148 -5.40 2.15 -8.18
CA GLY A 148 -6.04 3.04 -9.16
C GLY A 148 -5.07 3.51 -10.23
N GLU A 149 -5.56 3.69 -11.45
CA GLU A 149 -4.77 4.21 -12.58
C GLU A 149 -5.54 5.33 -13.27
N VAL A 150 -4.82 6.27 -13.87
CA VAL A 150 -5.41 7.19 -14.86
C VAL A 150 -4.72 6.89 -16.18
N GLN A 151 -5.49 6.37 -17.14
CA GLN A 151 -5.00 5.97 -18.47
C GLN A 151 -3.77 5.01 -18.42
N GLY A 152 -3.72 4.12 -17.42
CA GLY A 152 -2.60 3.18 -17.22
C GLY A 152 -1.36 3.79 -16.54
N LYS A 153 -1.46 5.01 -15.97
CA LYS A 153 -0.34 5.73 -15.34
C LYS A 153 -0.62 6.06 -13.87
N ASN A 154 0.45 6.36 -13.12
CA ASN A 154 0.38 6.92 -11.78
C ASN A 154 -0.21 8.35 -11.87
N PRO A 155 -1.36 8.65 -11.23
CA PRO A 155 -2.01 9.96 -11.33
C PRO A 155 -1.51 10.97 -10.30
N PHE A 156 -0.38 10.68 -9.66
CA PHE A 156 0.17 11.48 -8.58
C PHE A 156 0.95 12.70 -9.11
N GLY A 157 0.60 13.90 -8.64
CA GLY A 157 1.26 15.17 -8.96
C GLY A 157 0.41 16.12 -9.83
N PRO A 158 0.93 17.34 -10.13
CA PRO A 158 0.20 18.39 -10.86
C PRO A 158 -0.12 18.04 -12.32
N GLY A 159 0.48 16.98 -12.87
CA GLY A 159 0.12 16.42 -14.16
C GLY A 159 -0.38 14.99 -13.96
N ALA A 160 -1.68 14.76 -14.10
CA ALA A 160 -2.19 13.41 -14.26
C ALA A 160 -1.59 12.81 -15.55
N GLY A 161 -0.53 12.01 -15.43
CA GLY A 161 -0.09 11.09 -16.47
C GLY A 161 0.56 11.67 -17.74
N ASN A 162 1.42 12.69 -17.67
CA ASN A 162 2.11 13.14 -18.91
C ASN A 162 3.37 12.37 -19.32
N TYR A 163 3.94 11.48 -18.50
CA TYR A 163 5.12 10.71 -18.92
C TYR A 163 4.99 9.21 -18.66
N TRP A 164 4.42 8.55 -19.65
CA TRP A 164 4.79 7.18 -20.01
C TRP A 164 4.93 7.21 -21.52
N ASN A 165 6.15 7.21 -22.01
CA ASN A 165 6.41 6.51 -23.24
C ASN A 165 6.77 5.09 -22.79
N SER A 166 5.78 4.18 -22.82
CA SER A 166 6.14 2.78 -22.89
C SER A 166 6.79 2.58 -24.27
N LYS A 167 7.85 1.76 -24.30
CA LYS A 167 8.81 1.52 -25.41
C LYS A 167 10.08 2.38 -25.35
N ASN A 168 11.02 2.00 -24.50
CA ASN A 168 12.12 1.10 -24.90
C ASN A 168 12.71 0.41 -23.69
#